data_AF-A0A3M0CY46-F1
#
_entry.id   AF-A0A3M0CY46-F1
#
_cell.length_a   1.000
_cell.length_b   1.000
_cell.length_c   1.000
_cell.angle_alpha   90.00
_cell.angle_beta   90.00
_cell.angle_gamma   90.00
#
_symmetry.space_group_name_H-M   'P 1'
#
loop_
_entity.id
_entity.type
_entity.pdbx_description
1 polymer ?
#
loop_
_entity_poly.entity_id
_entity_poly.type
_entity_poly.pdbx_seq_one_letter_code
_entity_poly.pdbx_strand_id
1 'polypeptide(L)'
;MRSRAPRLYRFVRDRTAQAEPIGVILVLALVIVSTTVVIAFGSTAINDVQSKSELDRAENGMTLLDSRLSTVALGDSESQRVDLPTTSGSYTVDQDAGTIRIVHRNYDGANDATLVPNTSLGAIIYRSDGESIAYQGGGVWRSYEGGSSQMVSPPEFHYRRGTLTFPLVRIQGSGGGAGQTTVSARSPGQGVPVYPDTETYPDGTDYSNPVENGTVEVIIQSEYAEAWGSYFETRTDGNVSHPSSNTVAVELISIGTLGDFQMPPETQGITVRGMDSGHSLQDFSFTIRPQDSEESSFSNLDWSLYAQQGQQQFEIHVEDGGDTTCGENVDLYLYYSDDGGDTHHGWYSDDYLTAECGEINGKPADGDEIWVDVDLTPPNGTASMNYEKVKNEMTHFKSGSKTLAGDANFDDHPSDSSHGPYPYSTGDPEDLTFLTRHYFAEVGPGFDLIVADGNNAGIGESGSSGYIYYDGSGKVVTYLHITKHNVTASVN
;
A
#
# COMPACT_ATOMS: atom_id res chain seq x y z
N MET A 1 34.30 -58.52 111.71
CA MET A 1 33.86 -58.93 110.36
C MET A 1 34.01 -57.75 109.41
N ARG A 2 34.91 -57.85 108.41
CA ARG A 2 34.72 -57.68 106.94
C ARG A 2 33.93 -56.40 106.55
N SER A 3 34.37 -55.52 105.65
CA SER A 3 35.09 -55.73 104.38
C SER A 3 35.65 -54.40 103.81
N ARG A 4 36.75 -54.47 103.04
CA ARG A 4 37.28 -53.43 102.13
C ARG A 4 36.47 -53.43 100.81
N ALA A 5 36.16 -52.27 100.19
CA ALA A 5 36.76 -51.66 98.97
C ALA A 5 35.61 -51.16 98.04
N PRO A 6 35.82 -50.42 96.92
CA PRO A 6 36.58 -49.18 96.69
C PRO A 6 35.74 -48.07 95.95
N ARG A 7 36.40 -46.96 95.61
CA ARG A 7 35.88 -45.73 94.95
C ARG A 7 35.25 -45.96 93.57
N LEU A 8 34.17 -45.23 93.27
CA LEU A 8 33.73 -44.88 91.91
C LEU A 8 33.73 -43.35 91.77
N TYR A 9 34.69 -42.83 90.99
CA TYR A 9 34.58 -41.51 90.40
C TYR A 9 33.43 -41.54 89.39
N ARG A 10 32.40 -40.71 89.58
CA ARG A 10 31.50 -40.32 88.49
C ARG A 10 31.79 -38.88 88.16
N PHE A 11 32.58 -38.67 87.11
CA PHE A 11 32.54 -37.42 86.36
C PHE A 11 31.15 -37.34 85.72
N VAL A 12 30.24 -36.59 86.33
CA VAL A 12 29.13 -36.00 85.58
C VAL A 12 29.61 -34.63 85.13
N ARG A 13 30.15 -34.57 83.91
CA ARG A 13 30.09 -33.34 83.13
C ARG A 13 28.62 -33.18 82.77
N ASP A 14 27.88 -32.36 83.51
CA ASP A 14 26.63 -31.86 82.98
C ASP A 14 26.92 -30.54 82.26
N ARG A 15 26.79 -30.59 80.93
CA ARG A 15 27.06 -29.51 79.97
C ARG A 15 25.84 -28.61 79.77
N THR A 16 24.89 -28.60 80.69
CA THR A 16 23.56 -28.01 80.47
C THR A 16 23.45 -26.52 80.81
N ALA A 17 24.47 -25.88 81.40
CA ALA A 17 24.46 -24.43 81.65
C ALA A 17 24.92 -23.56 80.45
N GLN A 18 25.26 -24.15 79.30
CA GLN A 18 25.60 -23.41 78.06
C GLN A 18 24.59 -23.60 76.93
N ALA A 19 23.65 -24.55 77.05
CA ALA A 19 22.69 -24.85 75.99
C ALA A 19 21.57 -23.80 75.87
N GLU A 20 21.14 -23.19 76.98
CA GLU A 20 20.10 -22.15 76.98
C GLU A 20 20.49 -20.89 76.19
N PRO A 21 21.66 -20.25 76.40
CA PRO A 21 22.02 -19.05 75.64
C PRO A 21 22.32 -19.36 74.16
N ILE A 22 22.91 -20.52 73.85
CA ILE A 22 23.23 -20.90 72.46
C ILE A 22 21.96 -21.15 71.64
N GLY A 23 20.94 -21.79 72.22
CA GLY A 23 19.65 -22.00 71.57
C GLY A 23 18.95 -20.69 71.22
N VAL A 24 18.95 -19.73 72.16
CA VAL A 24 18.37 -18.39 71.94
C VAL A 24 19.12 -17.61 70.86
N ILE A 25 20.46 -17.65 70.87
CA ILE A 25 21.30 -16.99 69.85
C ILE A 25 21.05 -17.59 68.46
N LEU A 26 20.91 -18.91 68.34
CA LEU A 26 20.64 -19.58 67.07
C LEU A 26 19.27 -19.22 66.50
N VAL A 27 18.23 -19.15 67.33
CA VAL A 27 16.89 -18.72 66.90
C VAL A 27 16.91 -17.26 66.47
N LEU A 28 17.58 -16.39 67.23
CA LEU A 28 17.71 -14.97 66.89
C LEU A 28 18.45 -14.77 65.56
N ALA A 29 19.57 -15.49 65.36
CA ALA A 29 20.32 -15.46 64.11
C ALA A 29 19.48 -15.96 62.93
N LEU A 30 18.72 -17.05 63.11
CA LEU A 30 17.82 -17.58 62.09
C LEU A 30 16.71 -16.58 61.72
N VAL A 31 16.11 -15.92 62.72
CA VAL A 31 15.07 -14.90 62.49
C VAL A 31 15.64 -13.71 61.73
N ILE A 32 16.83 -13.23 62.10
CA ILE A 32 17.49 -12.12 61.42
C ILE A 32 17.80 -12.49 59.96
N VAL A 33 18.38 -13.68 59.73
CA VAL A 33 18.67 -14.16 58.37
C VAL A 33 17.38 -14.30 57.55
N SER A 34 16.34 -14.92 58.11
CA SER A 34 15.06 -15.12 57.42
C SER A 34 14.38 -13.81 57.08
N THR A 35 14.38 -12.86 58.02
CA THR A 35 13.80 -11.51 57.81
C THR A 35 14.60 -10.73 56.77
N THR A 36 15.94 -10.83 56.78
CA THR A 36 16.80 -10.16 55.81
C THR A 36 16.55 -10.69 54.39
N VAL A 37 16.42 -12.01 54.24
CA VAL A 37 16.08 -12.65 52.96
C VAL A 37 14.71 -12.19 52.47
N VAL A 38 13.68 -12.21 53.32
CA VAL A 38 12.33 -11.76 52.95
C VAL A 38 12.30 -10.28 52.56
N ILE A 39 13.00 -9.41 53.30
CA ILE A 39 13.07 -7.98 52.98
C ILE A 39 13.79 -7.75 51.65
N ALA A 40 14.92 -8.43 51.42
CA ALA A 40 15.68 -8.31 50.19
C ALA A 40 14.83 -8.69 48.97
N PHE A 41 14.25 -9.90 48.95
CA PHE A 41 13.42 -10.36 47.83
C PHE A 41 12.06 -9.65 47.74
N GLY A 42 11.48 -9.27 48.89
CA GLY A 42 10.23 -8.51 48.93
C GLY A 42 10.41 -7.10 48.37
N SER A 43 11.54 -6.45 48.65
CA SER A 43 11.84 -5.11 48.13
C SER A 43 12.01 -5.10 46.61
N THR A 44 12.70 -6.08 46.03
CA THR A 44 12.87 -6.18 44.57
C THR A 44 11.54 -6.45 43.89
N ALA A 45 10.75 -7.40 44.40
CA ALA A 45 9.44 -7.71 43.83
C ALA A 45 8.45 -6.53 43.91
N ILE A 46 8.48 -5.76 45.00
CA ILE A 46 7.64 -4.56 45.15
C ILE A 46 8.09 -3.46 44.18
N ASN A 47 9.40 -3.25 44.02
CA ASN A 47 9.92 -2.24 43.08
C ASN A 47 9.56 -2.59 41.63
N ASP A 48 9.65 -3.86 41.24
CA ASP A 48 9.27 -4.31 39.89
C ASP A 48 7.77 -4.07 39.63
N VAL A 49 6.91 -4.37 40.61
CA VAL A 49 5.45 -4.10 40.51
C VAL A 49 5.16 -2.60 40.45
N GLN A 50 5.89 -1.78 41.20
CA GLN A 50 5.74 -0.32 41.15
C GLN A 50 6.18 0.24 39.80
N SER A 51 7.35 -0.15 39.28
CA SER A 51 7.86 0.30 37.98
C SER A 51 6.90 -0.09 36.85
N LYS A 52 6.39 -1.33 36.85
CA LYS A 52 5.36 -1.77 35.90
C LYS A 52 4.06 -0.97 36.02
N SER A 53 3.59 -0.72 37.23
CA SER A 53 2.36 0.08 37.43
C SER A 53 2.54 1.54 36.99
N GLU A 54 3.75 2.11 37.09
CA GLU A 54 4.04 3.46 36.62
C GLU A 54 4.10 3.52 35.09
N LEU A 55 4.66 2.49 34.43
CA LEU A 55 4.60 2.35 32.98
C LEU A 55 3.16 2.25 32.47
N ASP A 56 2.33 1.41 33.08
CA ASP A 56 0.91 1.28 32.70
C ASP A 56 0.15 2.62 32.89
N ARG A 57 0.48 3.39 33.93
CA ARG A 57 -0.08 4.74 34.13
C ARG A 57 0.41 5.73 33.07
N ALA A 58 1.68 5.67 32.72
CA ALA A 58 2.26 6.49 31.68
C ALA A 58 1.60 6.19 30.32
N GLU A 59 1.39 4.92 29.97
CA GLU A 59 0.68 4.51 28.75
C GLU A 59 -0.72 5.12 28.71
N ASN A 60 -1.52 4.92 29.76
CA ASN A 60 -2.87 5.50 29.84
C ASN A 60 -2.85 7.04 29.75
N GLY A 61 -1.88 7.69 30.39
CA GLY A 61 -1.69 9.13 30.32
C GLY A 61 -1.34 9.60 28.90
N MET A 62 -0.50 8.85 28.18
CA MET A 62 -0.13 9.12 26.79
C MET A 62 -1.26 8.86 25.81
N THR A 63 -2.10 7.85 26.03
CA THR A 63 -3.33 7.64 25.24
C THR A 63 -4.35 8.75 25.47
N LEU A 64 -4.49 9.25 26.71
CA LEU A 64 -5.31 10.43 26.97
C LEU A 64 -4.73 11.68 26.29
N LEU A 65 -3.41 11.84 26.33
CA LEU A 65 -2.72 12.92 25.64
C LEU A 65 -3.01 12.87 24.13
N ASP A 66 -2.85 11.71 23.50
CA ASP A 66 -3.18 11.46 22.10
C ASP A 66 -4.60 11.93 21.75
N SER A 67 -5.61 11.43 22.47
CA SER A 67 -7.02 11.84 22.26
C SER A 67 -7.25 13.36 22.36
N ARG A 68 -6.49 14.06 23.22
CA ARG A 68 -6.58 15.52 23.33
C ARG A 68 -5.80 16.24 22.24
N LEU A 69 -4.65 15.70 21.85
CA LEU A 69 -3.83 16.26 20.79
C LEU A 69 -4.47 16.10 19.42
N SER A 70 -5.20 15.01 19.15
CA SER A 70 -5.98 14.87 17.92
C SER A 70 -7.07 15.93 17.81
N THR A 71 -7.77 16.24 18.93
CA THR A 71 -8.74 17.35 18.99
C THR A 71 -8.09 18.71 18.65
N VAL A 72 -6.83 18.92 19.03
CA VAL A 72 -6.09 20.16 18.75
C VAL A 72 -5.56 20.21 17.33
N ALA A 73 -4.95 19.11 16.88
CA ALA A 73 -4.38 18.98 15.56
C ALA A 73 -5.48 19.13 14.50
N LEU A 74 -6.61 18.47 14.68
CA LEU A 74 -7.71 18.43 13.70
C LEU A 74 -8.66 19.64 13.78
N GLY A 75 -8.39 20.60 14.67
CA GLY A 75 -9.05 21.90 14.66
C GLY A 75 -10.28 22.07 15.55
N ASP A 76 -10.64 21.07 16.35
CA ASP A 76 -11.77 21.14 17.28
C ASP A 76 -11.46 22.03 18.52
N SER A 77 -10.19 22.32 18.79
CA SER A 77 -9.76 23.19 19.89
C SER A 77 -8.41 23.85 19.62
N GLU A 78 -8.27 25.16 19.89
CA GLU A 78 -6.99 25.89 19.70
C GLU A 78 -5.91 25.49 20.72
N SER A 79 -6.32 25.00 21.90
CA SER A 79 -5.38 24.54 22.93
C SER A 79 -5.98 23.48 23.84
N GLN A 80 -5.11 22.64 24.41
CA GLN A 80 -5.46 21.65 25.43
C GLN A 80 -4.37 21.60 26.51
N ARG A 81 -4.77 21.15 27.70
CA ARG A 81 -3.85 20.87 28.81
C ARG A 81 -4.16 19.49 29.35
N VAL A 82 -3.12 18.69 29.54
CA VAL A 82 -3.22 17.32 30.04
C VAL A 82 -2.26 17.16 31.19
N ASP A 83 -2.79 16.74 32.34
CA ASP A 83 -2.00 16.40 33.51
C ASP A 83 -1.59 14.93 33.38
N LEU A 84 -0.29 14.67 33.39
CA LEU A 84 0.25 13.32 33.27
C LEU A 84 0.48 12.72 34.68
N PRO A 85 -0.11 11.55 34.99
CA PRO A 85 -0.32 11.11 36.37
C PRO A 85 0.87 10.38 37.01
N THR A 86 2.04 10.33 36.37
CA THR A 86 3.16 9.52 36.87
C THR A 86 3.84 10.16 38.08
N THR A 87 4.42 9.31 38.93
CA THR A 87 5.17 9.75 40.11
C THR A 87 6.68 9.53 39.97
N SER A 88 7.09 8.71 38.98
CA SER A 88 8.48 8.47 38.60
C SER A 88 8.69 8.57 37.08
N GLY A 89 9.95 8.57 36.66
CA GLY A 89 10.34 8.81 35.26
C GLY A 89 10.30 10.29 34.88
N SER A 90 10.48 10.57 33.59
CA SER A 90 10.44 11.94 33.07
C SER A 90 9.72 12.03 31.73
N TYR A 91 9.07 13.18 31.51
CA TYR A 91 8.50 13.58 30.24
C TYR A 91 9.38 14.65 29.61
N THR A 92 9.59 14.56 28.30
CA THR A 92 10.35 15.55 27.52
C THR A 92 9.68 15.77 26.17
N VAL A 93 9.67 17.02 25.68
CA VAL A 93 9.38 17.31 24.27
C VAL A 93 10.69 17.28 23.50
N ASP A 94 10.75 16.42 22.49
CA ASP A 94 11.86 16.32 21.56
C ASP A 94 11.36 16.66 20.15
N GLN A 95 11.63 17.88 19.69
CA GLN A 95 11.18 18.37 18.39
C GLN A 95 11.93 17.75 17.20
N ASP A 96 13.03 17.03 17.45
CA ASP A 96 13.87 16.41 16.42
C ASP A 96 13.72 14.88 16.39
N ALA A 97 12.84 14.33 17.24
CA ALA A 97 12.57 12.91 17.33
C ALA A 97 11.87 12.39 16.07
N GLY A 98 12.64 11.69 15.25
CA GLY A 98 12.20 11.01 14.04
C GLY A 98 11.84 11.96 12.89
N THR A 99 11.86 11.43 11.68
CA THR A 99 11.51 12.19 10.48
C THR A 99 10.58 11.41 9.57
N ILE A 100 9.88 12.15 8.73
CA ILE A 100 9.05 11.62 7.66
C ILE A 100 9.45 12.25 6.33
N ARG A 101 9.36 11.46 5.27
CA ARG A 101 9.45 11.90 3.88
C ARG A 101 8.38 11.19 3.07
N ILE A 102 7.69 11.92 2.20
CA ILE A 102 6.68 11.36 1.28
C ILE A 102 7.11 11.70 -0.14
N VAL A 103 7.22 10.68 -0.99
CA VAL A 103 7.64 10.82 -2.38
C VAL A 103 6.61 10.17 -3.29
N HIS A 104 6.20 10.89 -4.32
CA HIS A 104 5.54 10.31 -5.46
C HIS A 104 6.61 9.84 -6.45
N ARG A 105 6.91 8.54 -6.41
CA ARG A 105 7.89 7.89 -7.27
C ARG A 105 7.33 7.78 -8.67
N ASN A 106 8.14 8.06 -9.69
CA ASN A 106 7.78 7.86 -11.09
C ASN A 106 6.46 8.53 -11.54
N TYR A 107 6.22 9.77 -11.11
CA TYR A 107 4.95 10.49 -11.27
C TYR A 107 4.62 10.86 -12.73
N ASP A 108 5.64 10.96 -13.60
CA ASP A 108 5.50 11.26 -15.04
C ASP A 108 5.99 10.10 -15.92
N GLY A 109 6.16 8.91 -15.34
CA GLY A 109 6.71 7.75 -16.02
C GLY A 109 8.24 7.69 -16.09
N ALA A 110 8.98 8.73 -15.64
CA ALA A 110 10.43 8.61 -15.42
C ALA A 110 11.00 9.25 -14.13
N ASN A 111 10.33 10.23 -13.53
CA ASN A 111 10.88 11.11 -12.50
C ASN A 111 10.14 11.00 -11.16
N ASP A 112 10.82 11.33 -10.07
CA ASP A 112 10.25 11.37 -8.72
C ASP A 112 9.89 12.81 -8.30
N ALA A 113 8.78 12.97 -7.58
CA ALA A 113 8.37 14.22 -6.95
C ALA A 113 8.30 14.08 -5.42
N THR A 114 8.88 15.03 -4.69
CA THR A 114 8.84 15.02 -3.22
C THR A 114 7.64 15.81 -2.71
N LEU A 115 6.59 15.10 -2.27
CA LEU A 115 5.38 15.72 -1.71
C LEU A 115 5.62 16.27 -0.30
N VAL A 116 6.38 15.54 0.53
CA VAL A 116 6.84 16.00 1.85
C VAL A 116 8.34 15.81 1.93
N PRO A 117 9.14 16.90 1.98
CA PRO A 117 10.58 16.79 2.16
C PRO A 117 10.91 16.19 3.52
N ASN A 118 12.16 15.80 3.74
CA ASN A 118 12.58 15.24 5.02
C ASN A 118 12.24 16.20 6.18
N THR A 119 11.22 15.84 6.95
CA THR A 119 10.54 16.72 7.90
C THR A 119 10.52 16.05 9.26
N SER A 120 10.95 16.77 10.32
CA SER A 120 10.88 16.23 11.67
C SER A 120 9.43 15.98 12.10
N LEU A 121 9.17 14.80 12.66
CA LEU A 121 7.89 14.47 13.30
C LEU A 121 7.81 15.11 14.69
N GLY A 122 8.91 15.07 15.44
CA GLY A 122 8.94 15.41 16.86
C GLY A 122 8.11 14.44 17.71
N ALA A 123 8.36 14.44 19.02
CA ALA A 123 7.68 13.56 19.96
C ALA A 123 7.57 14.17 21.35
N ILE A 124 6.56 13.68 22.10
CA ILE A 124 6.49 13.83 23.56
C ILE A 124 6.84 12.47 24.14
N ILE A 125 7.89 12.37 24.94
CA ILE A 125 8.51 11.10 25.34
C ILE A 125 8.50 10.98 26.86
N TYR A 126 7.88 9.92 27.36
CA TYR A 126 8.09 9.40 28.70
C TYR A 126 9.29 8.44 28.72
N ARG A 127 10.17 8.54 29.71
CA ARG A 127 11.27 7.58 29.93
C ARG A 127 11.30 7.09 31.38
N SER A 128 11.46 5.78 31.55
CA SER A 128 11.70 5.13 32.85
C SER A 128 12.48 3.83 32.66
N ASP A 129 13.55 3.62 33.44
CA ASP A 129 14.29 2.35 33.55
C ASP A 129 14.66 1.65 32.22
N GLY A 130 15.04 2.41 31.19
CA GLY A 130 15.44 1.86 29.88
C GLY A 130 14.28 1.63 28.90
N GLU A 131 13.04 1.85 29.33
CA GLU A 131 11.85 1.87 28.49
C GLU A 131 11.40 3.31 28.17
N SER A 132 10.69 3.47 27.06
CA SER A 132 10.07 4.74 26.68
C SER A 132 8.68 4.57 26.10
N ILE A 133 7.84 5.60 26.30
CA ILE A 133 6.54 5.72 25.64
C ILE A 133 6.50 7.08 24.96
N ALA A 134 6.28 7.11 23.66
CA ALA A 134 6.27 8.34 22.87
C ALA A 134 4.97 8.56 22.13
N TYR A 135 4.47 9.79 22.18
CA TYR A 135 3.51 10.29 21.20
C TYR A 135 4.28 10.87 20.02
N GLN A 136 4.16 10.26 18.83
CA GLN A 136 4.84 10.68 17.60
C GLN A 136 3.96 10.41 16.38
N GLY A 137 3.86 11.39 15.47
CA GLY A 137 3.14 11.22 14.20
C GLY A 137 1.65 10.91 14.33
N GLY A 138 1.04 11.25 15.47
CA GLY A 138 -0.36 10.95 15.77
C GLY A 138 -0.61 9.59 16.43
N GLY A 139 0.41 8.77 16.66
CA GLY A 139 0.30 7.49 17.38
C GLY A 139 1.05 7.49 18.71
N VAL A 140 0.79 6.47 19.53
CA VAL A 140 1.53 6.22 20.79
C VAL A 140 2.29 4.91 20.66
N TRP A 141 3.60 4.98 20.91
CA TRP A 141 4.55 3.90 20.71
C TRP A 141 5.29 3.61 22.01
N ARG A 142 5.43 2.33 22.37
CA ARG A 142 6.27 1.88 23.46
C ARG A 142 7.55 1.27 22.91
N SER A 143 8.68 1.59 23.50
CA SER A 143 9.97 0.93 23.26
C SER A 143 10.44 0.25 24.53
N TYR A 144 10.96 -0.96 24.39
CA TYR A 144 11.42 -1.81 25.47
C TYR A 144 12.95 -1.85 25.54
N GLU A 145 13.48 -2.26 26.69
CA GLU A 145 14.90 -2.54 26.84
C GLU A 145 15.34 -3.61 25.81
N GLY A 146 16.34 -3.28 24.99
CA GLY A 146 16.77 -4.13 23.87
C GLY A 146 16.31 -3.68 22.48
N GLY A 147 15.47 -2.64 22.41
CA GLY A 147 15.19 -1.91 21.16
C GLY A 147 13.97 -2.39 20.38
N SER A 148 13.18 -3.33 20.90
CA SER A 148 11.89 -3.68 20.31
C SER A 148 10.85 -2.60 20.59
N SER A 149 9.89 -2.42 19.67
CA SER A 149 8.83 -1.43 19.84
C SER A 149 7.43 -2.00 19.56
N GLN A 150 6.42 -1.43 20.21
CA GLN A 150 5.03 -1.82 20.07
C GLN A 150 4.12 -0.60 19.98
N MET A 151 3.06 -0.72 19.17
CA MET A 151 1.99 0.27 19.11
C MET A 151 1.05 0.16 20.32
N VAL A 152 0.82 1.28 21.00
CA VAL A 152 -0.15 1.43 22.11
C VAL A 152 -1.44 2.08 21.60
N SER A 153 -1.31 3.13 20.78
CA SER A 153 -2.43 3.83 20.13
C SER A 153 -2.08 4.05 18.65
N PRO A 154 -3.00 3.75 17.72
CA PRO A 154 -2.73 3.87 16.29
C PRO A 154 -2.62 5.34 15.85
N PRO A 155 -1.78 5.65 14.86
CA PRO A 155 -1.79 6.94 14.19
C PRO A 155 -3.02 7.09 13.30
N GLU A 156 -3.31 8.32 12.91
CA GLU A 156 -4.42 8.69 12.02
C GLU A 156 -4.15 8.35 10.54
N PHE A 157 -3.44 7.27 10.23
CA PHE A 157 -3.08 6.87 8.86
C PHE A 157 -4.12 5.87 8.32
N HIS A 158 -5.08 6.37 7.55
CA HIS A 158 -6.23 5.57 7.12
C HIS A 158 -6.16 5.25 5.64
N TYR A 159 -5.95 3.97 5.32
CA TYR A 159 -6.06 3.47 3.95
C TYR A 159 -7.33 2.62 3.80
N ARG A 160 -8.15 2.93 2.79
CA ARG A 160 -9.34 2.15 2.46
C ARG A 160 -9.73 2.33 1.00
N ARG A 161 -9.86 1.22 0.25
CA ARG A 161 -10.41 1.19 -1.13
C ARG A 161 -9.81 2.28 -2.02
N GLY A 162 -8.49 2.28 -2.19
CA GLY A 162 -7.84 3.28 -3.03
C GLY A 162 -7.69 4.67 -2.39
N THR A 163 -8.24 4.93 -1.20
CA THR A 163 -8.13 6.24 -0.55
C THR A 163 -7.16 6.20 0.63
N LEU A 164 -6.09 7.00 0.59
CA LEU A 164 -5.24 7.28 1.75
C LEU A 164 -5.63 8.64 2.35
N THR A 165 -6.03 8.65 3.61
CA THR A 165 -6.18 9.86 4.43
C THR A 165 -5.12 9.87 5.52
N PHE A 166 -4.27 10.90 5.51
CA PHE A 166 -3.13 11.01 6.41
C PHE A 166 -2.97 12.45 6.94
N PRO A 167 -3.52 12.78 8.11
CA PRO A 167 -3.22 13.99 8.83
C PRO A 167 -1.88 13.82 9.55
N LEU A 168 -0.82 14.31 8.92
CA LEU A 168 0.53 14.33 9.45
C LEU A 168 0.64 15.29 10.64
N VAL A 169 0.59 14.74 11.86
CA VAL A 169 0.76 15.50 13.11
C VAL A 169 2.24 15.65 13.44
N ARG A 170 2.69 16.89 13.62
CA ARG A 170 4.06 17.25 14.00
C ARG A 170 4.09 17.91 15.37
N ILE A 171 4.95 17.41 16.26
CA ILE A 171 5.19 18.00 17.56
C ILE A 171 6.38 18.96 17.48
N GLN A 172 6.17 20.18 17.94
CA GLN A 172 7.18 21.21 18.08
C GLN A 172 7.19 21.72 19.52
N GLY A 173 8.24 22.45 19.90
CA GLY A 173 8.34 23.08 21.21
C GLY A 173 9.43 22.45 22.07
N SER A 174 9.29 22.58 23.38
CA SER A 174 10.34 22.21 24.33
C SER A 174 9.79 22.07 25.74
N GLY A 175 10.62 21.52 26.62
CA GLY A 175 10.31 21.36 28.04
C GLY A 175 10.55 19.94 28.50
N GLY A 176 10.63 19.78 29.81
CA GLY A 176 10.78 18.50 30.45
C GLY A 176 10.51 18.57 31.94
N GLY A 177 9.98 17.49 32.49
CA GLY A 177 9.60 17.38 33.90
C GLY A 177 9.77 15.95 34.39
N ALA A 178 10.09 15.80 35.67
CA ALA A 178 10.17 14.49 36.33
C ALA A 178 8.93 14.27 37.21
N GLY A 179 8.39 13.06 37.19
CA GLY A 179 7.14 12.74 37.88
C GLY A 179 5.94 13.51 37.32
N GLN A 180 5.07 14.00 38.21
CA GLN A 180 3.80 14.60 37.81
C GLN A 180 4.05 15.90 37.04
N THR A 181 3.60 15.93 35.80
CA THR A 181 3.95 16.98 34.84
C THR A 181 2.73 17.38 34.02
N THR A 182 2.68 18.64 33.59
CA THR A 182 1.57 19.15 32.77
C THR A 182 2.03 19.41 31.34
N VAL A 183 1.37 18.77 30.37
CA VAL A 183 1.55 19.08 28.94
C VAL A 183 0.54 20.14 28.54
N SER A 184 1.01 21.25 27.99
CA SER A 184 0.17 22.24 27.32
C SER A 184 0.44 22.17 25.82
N ALA A 185 -0.61 22.01 25.02
CA ALA A 185 -0.52 21.90 23.56
C ALA A 185 -1.39 22.96 22.88
N ARG A 186 -0.88 23.51 21.77
CA ARG A 186 -1.58 24.51 20.96
C ARG A 186 -1.39 24.23 19.48
N SER A 187 -2.40 24.51 18.69
CA SER A 187 -2.32 24.48 17.22
C SER A 187 -3.14 25.64 16.65
N PRO A 188 -2.75 26.21 15.49
CA PRO A 188 -3.58 27.17 14.77
C PRO A 188 -4.92 26.59 14.29
N GLY A 189 -5.17 25.29 14.45
CA GLY A 189 -6.47 24.64 14.23
C GLY A 189 -6.76 24.29 12.77
N GLN A 190 -6.15 24.96 11.80
CA GLN A 190 -6.25 24.58 10.39
C GLN A 190 -5.00 23.79 9.96
N GLY A 191 -5.22 22.55 9.50
CA GLY A 191 -4.19 21.79 8.80
C GLY A 191 -3.85 22.46 7.46
N VAL A 192 -2.57 22.36 7.06
CA VAL A 192 -2.13 22.83 5.75
C VAL A 192 -2.25 21.64 4.79
N PRO A 193 -3.02 21.75 3.68
CA PRO A 193 -3.06 20.69 2.67
C PRO A 193 -1.65 20.45 2.11
N VAL A 194 -1.35 19.19 1.82
CA VAL A 194 -0.16 18.75 1.09
C VAL A 194 -0.59 18.04 -0.18
N TYR A 195 -1.69 17.28 -0.12
CA TYR A 195 -2.31 16.67 -1.29
C TYR A 195 -3.80 16.43 -1.02
N PRO A 196 -4.72 16.73 -1.95
CA PRO A 196 -4.49 17.63 -3.09
C PRO A 196 -4.14 19.04 -2.59
N ASP A 197 -3.38 19.81 -3.38
CA ASP A 197 -2.95 21.16 -3.05
C ASP A 197 -2.82 22.01 -4.33
N THR A 198 -2.65 23.32 -4.17
CA THR A 198 -2.39 24.28 -5.27
C THR A 198 -0.93 24.26 -5.76
N GLU A 199 -0.07 23.44 -5.15
CA GLU A 199 1.28 23.18 -5.65
C GLU A 199 1.23 22.28 -6.90
N THR A 200 2.27 22.37 -7.73
CA THR A 200 2.39 21.63 -8.99
C THR A 200 3.58 20.70 -8.98
N TYR A 201 3.47 19.59 -9.70
CA TYR A 201 4.61 18.77 -10.11
C TYR A 201 5.60 19.59 -10.98
N PRO A 202 6.86 19.13 -11.11
CA PRO A 202 7.84 19.78 -11.97
C PRO A 202 7.42 19.94 -13.45
N ASP A 203 6.49 19.12 -13.94
CA ASP A 203 5.93 19.19 -15.30
C ASP A 203 4.79 20.23 -15.44
N GLY A 204 4.35 20.83 -14.33
CA GLY A 204 3.29 21.83 -14.28
C GLY A 204 1.89 21.28 -13.99
N THR A 205 1.71 19.97 -13.80
CA THR A 205 0.44 19.38 -13.38
C THR A 205 0.15 19.66 -11.91
N ASP A 206 -1.12 19.90 -11.56
CA ASP A 206 -1.51 20.20 -10.17
C ASP A 206 -1.46 18.95 -9.28
N TYR A 207 -1.14 19.12 -8.00
CA TYR A 207 -1.34 18.09 -6.98
C TYR A 207 -2.82 17.83 -6.78
N SER A 208 -3.38 16.95 -7.60
CA SER A 208 -4.81 16.69 -7.69
C SER A 208 -5.10 15.19 -7.65
N ASN A 209 -6.33 14.85 -7.28
CA ASN A 209 -6.80 13.47 -7.36
C ASN A 209 -7.58 13.28 -8.68
N PRO A 210 -7.53 12.08 -9.28
CA PRO A 210 -6.84 10.88 -8.81
C PRO A 210 -5.30 10.99 -8.87
N VAL A 211 -4.61 10.22 -8.04
CA VAL A 211 -3.15 10.07 -8.15
C VAL A 211 -2.86 9.13 -9.32
N GLU A 212 -2.30 9.71 -10.37
CA GLU A 212 -1.92 9.00 -11.59
C GLU A 212 -0.41 8.70 -11.58
N ASN A 213 -0.02 7.60 -12.21
CA ASN A 213 1.36 7.21 -12.50
C ASN A 213 2.30 7.07 -11.29
N GLY A 214 2.84 5.87 -11.10
CA GLY A 214 3.96 5.66 -10.18
C GLY A 214 3.53 5.04 -8.86
N THR A 215 4.20 5.41 -7.77
CA THR A 215 3.90 4.93 -6.42
C THR A 215 4.07 6.04 -5.39
N VAL A 216 3.19 6.10 -4.39
CA VAL A 216 3.33 6.99 -3.24
C VAL A 216 4.06 6.24 -2.14
N GLU A 217 5.29 6.66 -1.84
CA GLU A 217 6.14 6.07 -0.82
C GLU A 217 6.17 6.97 0.42
N VAL A 218 5.74 6.43 1.56
CA VAL A 218 5.82 7.09 2.88
C VAL A 218 6.94 6.47 3.68
N ILE A 219 7.95 7.27 4.02
CA ILE A 219 9.18 6.80 4.67
C ILE A 219 9.30 7.47 6.02
N ILE A 220 9.37 6.65 7.08
CA ILE A 220 9.50 7.09 8.47
C ILE A 220 10.85 6.62 9.01
N GLN A 221 11.66 7.57 9.47
CA GLN A 221 12.85 7.29 10.25
C GLN A 221 12.56 7.54 11.73
N SER A 222 12.59 6.50 12.56
CA SER A 222 12.21 6.60 13.98
C SER A 222 12.82 5.48 14.82
N GLU A 223 12.99 5.73 16.13
CA GLU A 223 13.27 4.67 17.13
C GLU A 223 12.13 3.65 17.22
N TYR A 224 10.94 4.01 16.75
CA TYR A 224 9.73 3.16 16.77
C TYR A 224 9.41 2.55 15.40
N ALA A 225 10.40 2.44 14.50
CA ALA A 225 10.19 2.01 13.11
C ALA A 225 9.58 0.60 12.98
N GLU A 226 9.91 -0.32 13.89
CA GLU A 226 9.33 -1.68 13.92
C GLU A 226 7.81 -1.62 14.21
N ALA A 227 7.38 -0.82 15.18
CA ALA A 227 5.97 -0.64 15.50
C ALA A 227 5.19 0.07 14.37
N TRP A 228 5.80 1.06 13.72
CA TRP A 228 5.24 1.69 12.52
C TRP A 228 5.07 0.68 11.37
N GLY A 229 6.05 -0.19 11.13
CA GLY A 229 5.97 -1.25 10.12
C GLY A 229 4.85 -2.25 10.42
N SER A 230 4.80 -2.74 11.66
CA SER A 230 3.71 -3.63 12.10
C SER A 230 2.33 -3.01 11.88
N TYR A 231 2.19 -1.70 12.11
CA TYR A 231 0.96 -0.98 11.83
C TYR A 231 0.63 -0.94 10.34
N PHE A 232 1.59 -0.57 9.48
CA PHE A 232 1.38 -0.53 8.03
C PHE A 232 1.01 -1.90 7.46
N GLU A 233 1.68 -2.97 7.89
CA GLU A 233 1.39 -4.34 7.47
C GLU A 233 -0.01 -4.80 7.88
N THR A 234 -0.52 -4.29 9.01
CA THR A 234 -1.84 -4.68 9.53
C THR A 234 -2.98 -3.84 8.93
N ARG A 235 -2.69 -2.61 8.51
CA ARG A 235 -3.70 -1.58 8.22
C ARG A 235 -3.72 -1.11 6.77
N THR A 236 -2.72 -1.50 5.99
CA THR A 236 -2.67 -1.27 4.55
C THR A 236 -2.32 -2.57 3.85
N ASP A 237 -2.76 -2.72 2.60
CA ASP A 237 -2.24 -3.81 1.77
C ASP A 237 -1.00 -3.37 0.97
N GLY A 238 -0.47 -2.17 1.24
CA GLY A 238 0.74 -1.60 0.64
C GLY A 238 1.99 -2.44 0.90
N ASN A 239 3.03 -2.20 0.10
CA ASN A 239 4.29 -2.93 0.24
C ASN A 239 5.14 -2.28 1.35
N VAL A 240 5.30 -2.98 2.47
CA VAL A 240 6.10 -2.50 3.61
C VAL A 240 7.53 -3.02 3.50
N SER A 241 8.50 -2.12 3.69
CA SER A 241 9.92 -2.47 3.70
C SER A 241 10.65 -1.78 4.85
N HIS A 242 11.78 -2.36 5.26
CA HIS A 242 12.64 -1.83 6.32
C HIS A 242 14.04 -1.52 5.77
N PRO A 243 14.25 -0.34 5.15
CA PRO A 243 15.55 0.02 4.57
C PRO A 243 16.71 0.03 5.58
N SER A 244 16.43 0.26 6.87
CA SER A 244 17.40 0.18 7.96
C SER A 244 16.68 -0.13 9.29
N SER A 245 17.42 -0.38 10.38
CA SER A 245 16.82 -0.71 11.69
C SER A 245 15.86 0.36 12.22
N ASN A 246 16.12 1.63 11.88
CA ASN A 246 15.32 2.77 12.35
C ASN A 246 14.56 3.41 11.18
N THR A 247 14.31 2.68 10.09
CA THR A 247 13.59 3.20 8.93
C THR A 247 12.60 2.18 8.42
N VAL A 248 11.37 2.62 8.23
CA VAL A 248 10.32 1.86 7.57
C VAL A 248 9.76 2.68 6.42
N ALA A 249 9.41 2.00 5.34
CA ALA A 249 8.72 2.58 4.21
C ALA A 249 7.47 1.76 3.89
N VAL A 250 6.37 2.43 3.55
CA VAL A 250 5.21 1.81 2.92
C VAL A 250 5.01 2.42 1.54
N GLU A 251 4.94 1.56 0.53
CA GLU A 251 4.72 1.93 -0.85
C GLU A 251 3.28 1.57 -1.26
N LEU A 252 2.55 2.57 -1.71
CA LEU A 252 1.20 2.45 -2.25
C LEU A 252 1.28 2.73 -3.75
N ILE A 253 0.82 1.78 -4.56
CA ILE A 253 0.88 1.86 -6.03
C ILE A 253 -0.13 2.91 -6.48
N SER A 254 0.24 3.93 -7.24
CA SER A 254 -0.81 4.76 -7.83
C SER A 254 -1.51 3.97 -8.94
N ILE A 255 -2.77 4.30 -9.24
CA ILE A 255 -3.36 3.76 -10.47
C ILE A 255 -2.56 4.27 -11.68
N GLY A 256 -2.45 3.42 -12.70
CA GLY A 256 -2.06 3.86 -14.03
C GLY A 256 -3.21 4.63 -14.68
N THR A 257 -3.34 4.53 -15.99
CA THR A 257 -4.51 5.02 -16.73
C THR A 257 -5.78 4.36 -16.19
N LEU A 258 -6.75 5.18 -15.81
CA LEU A 258 -8.10 4.78 -15.37
C LEU A 258 -9.08 5.88 -15.77
N GLY A 259 -10.17 5.49 -16.41
CA GLY A 259 -11.12 6.40 -17.04
C GLY A 259 -10.75 6.71 -18.47
N ASP A 260 -11.12 7.91 -18.92
CA ASP A 260 -10.86 8.39 -20.27
C ASP A 260 -9.36 8.59 -20.52
N PHE A 261 -8.90 8.20 -21.70
CA PHE A 261 -7.54 8.45 -22.17
C PHE A 261 -7.53 8.90 -23.63
N GLN A 262 -6.57 9.77 -23.94
CA GLN A 262 -6.23 10.06 -25.33
C GLN A 262 -5.37 8.93 -25.89
N MET A 263 -5.62 8.51 -27.13
CA MET A 263 -4.81 7.46 -27.71
C MET A 263 -3.35 7.94 -27.86
N PRO A 264 -2.37 7.21 -27.31
CA PRO A 264 -0.96 7.54 -27.46
C PRO A 264 -0.54 7.45 -28.93
N PRO A 265 0.48 8.21 -29.37
CA PRO A 265 1.09 7.99 -30.68
C PRO A 265 1.68 6.58 -30.80
N GLU A 266 1.87 6.11 -32.03
CA GLU A 266 2.63 4.89 -32.34
C GLU A 266 3.89 4.75 -31.47
N THR A 267 4.15 3.52 -30.99
CA THR A 267 5.25 3.13 -30.07
C THR A 267 5.16 3.66 -28.64
N GLN A 268 4.14 4.48 -28.33
CA GLN A 268 3.80 4.87 -26.96
C GLN A 268 2.56 4.11 -26.50
N GLY A 269 2.31 4.14 -25.20
CA GLY A 269 1.23 3.36 -24.62
C GLY A 269 0.59 4.01 -23.40
N ILE A 270 -0.58 3.48 -23.04
CA ILE A 270 -1.20 3.74 -21.75
C ILE A 270 -0.68 2.70 -20.76
N THR A 271 -0.52 3.10 -19.51
CA THR A 271 0.01 2.21 -18.49
C THR A 271 -1.12 1.70 -17.61
N VAL A 272 -1.29 0.39 -17.51
CA VAL A 272 -2.16 -0.28 -16.53
C VAL A 272 -1.32 -0.63 -15.30
N ARG A 273 -1.77 -0.27 -14.09
CA ARG A 273 -1.03 -0.61 -12.85
C ARG A 273 -1.94 -0.95 -11.69
N GLY A 274 -1.49 -1.93 -10.92
CA GLY A 274 -2.11 -2.30 -9.66
C GLY A 274 -3.44 -3.00 -9.83
N MET A 275 -3.71 -3.57 -11.00
CA MET A 275 -4.91 -4.36 -11.28
C MET A 275 -5.05 -5.49 -10.25
N ASP A 276 -6.25 -5.67 -9.70
CA ASP A 276 -6.50 -6.74 -8.72
C ASP A 276 -6.44 -8.11 -9.39
N SER A 277 -6.17 -9.16 -8.62
CA SER A 277 -6.05 -10.53 -9.15
C SER A 277 -7.37 -11.04 -9.74
N GLY A 278 -7.27 -11.95 -10.71
CA GLY A 278 -8.42 -12.48 -11.44
C GLY A 278 -8.99 -11.47 -12.43
N HIS A 279 -10.25 -11.66 -12.82
CA HIS A 279 -10.89 -10.89 -13.90
C HIS A 279 -11.35 -9.50 -13.45
N SER A 280 -10.44 -8.64 -12.98
CA SER A 280 -10.74 -7.35 -12.35
C SER A 280 -10.99 -6.19 -13.32
N LEU A 281 -10.68 -6.35 -14.61
CA LEU A 281 -11.10 -5.42 -15.67
C LEU A 281 -12.64 -5.38 -15.75
N GLN A 282 -13.23 -4.19 -15.71
CA GLN A 282 -14.68 -4.01 -15.81
C GLN A 282 -15.11 -3.33 -17.10
N ASP A 283 -14.30 -2.39 -17.60
CA ASP A 283 -14.57 -1.66 -18.84
C ASP A 283 -13.26 -1.46 -19.60
N PHE A 284 -13.26 -1.76 -20.89
CA PHE A 284 -12.22 -1.35 -21.81
C PHE A 284 -12.80 -1.15 -23.20
N SER A 285 -12.82 0.11 -23.62
CA SER A 285 -13.31 0.52 -24.91
C SER A 285 -12.45 1.64 -25.50
N PHE A 286 -12.41 1.75 -26.82
CA PHE A 286 -11.72 2.85 -27.49
C PHE A 286 -12.27 3.08 -28.89
N THR A 287 -12.13 4.32 -29.37
CA THR A 287 -12.49 4.74 -30.72
C THR A 287 -11.24 4.93 -31.54
N ILE A 288 -11.16 4.28 -32.71
CA ILE A 288 -10.13 4.51 -33.73
C ILE A 288 -10.67 5.48 -34.78
N ARG A 289 -9.85 6.45 -35.17
CA ARG A 289 -10.13 7.41 -36.24
C ARG A 289 -9.04 7.41 -37.31
N PRO A 290 -9.35 7.78 -38.56
CA PRO A 290 -8.35 8.02 -39.59
C PRO A 290 -7.44 9.20 -39.22
N GLN A 291 -6.27 9.25 -39.87
CA GLN A 291 -5.23 10.26 -39.65
C GLN A 291 -5.75 11.68 -39.90
N ASP A 292 -6.58 11.84 -40.92
CA ASP A 292 -7.37 13.04 -41.13
C ASP A 292 -8.82 12.73 -40.69
N SER A 293 -9.23 13.36 -39.58
CA SER A 293 -10.55 13.14 -38.98
C SER A 293 -11.72 13.65 -39.84
N GLU A 294 -11.46 14.33 -40.96
CA GLU A 294 -12.46 14.72 -41.96
C GLU A 294 -12.62 13.66 -43.08
N GLU A 295 -11.89 12.52 -43.01
CA GLU A 295 -12.03 11.42 -43.97
C GLU A 295 -13.33 10.60 -43.76
N SER A 296 -13.84 10.04 -44.86
CA SER A 296 -15.05 9.20 -44.91
C SER A 296 -14.75 7.70 -45.13
N SER A 297 -13.48 7.32 -45.10
CA SER A 297 -13.00 5.94 -45.23
C SER A 297 -11.63 5.79 -44.58
N PHE A 298 -11.31 4.63 -44.02
CA PHE A 298 -9.92 4.32 -43.69
C PHE A 298 -9.14 3.96 -44.96
N SER A 299 -7.90 4.44 -45.05
CA SER A 299 -7.04 4.16 -46.22
C SER A 299 -6.45 2.74 -46.19
N ASN A 300 -6.12 2.23 -44.99
CA ASN A 300 -5.66 0.86 -44.74
C ASN A 300 -5.78 0.56 -43.24
N LEU A 301 -6.95 0.17 -42.73
CA LEU A 301 -7.08 -0.08 -41.29
C LEU A 301 -6.24 -1.30 -40.89
N ASP A 302 -5.12 -1.07 -40.22
CA ASP A 302 -4.24 -2.11 -39.65
C ASP A 302 -3.61 -1.49 -38.41
N TRP A 303 -4.19 -1.76 -37.24
CA TRP A 303 -3.87 -1.07 -36.01
C TRP A 303 -3.92 -2.00 -34.81
N SER A 304 -2.98 -1.85 -33.88
CA SER A 304 -2.91 -2.70 -32.69
C SER A 304 -2.62 -1.95 -31.39
N LEU A 305 -3.18 -2.48 -30.31
CA LEU A 305 -2.70 -2.26 -28.94
C LEU A 305 -2.10 -3.55 -28.41
N TYR A 306 -0.85 -3.51 -27.97
CA TYR A 306 -0.15 -4.69 -27.49
C TYR A 306 0.51 -4.47 -26.13
N ALA A 307 0.66 -5.54 -25.36
CA ALA A 307 1.40 -5.59 -24.11
C ALA A 307 2.45 -6.70 -24.16
N GLN A 308 3.59 -6.46 -23.52
CA GLN A 308 4.62 -7.49 -23.32
C GLN A 308 5.18 -7.43 -21.90
N GLN A 309 5.13 -8.55 -21.19
CA GLN A 309 5.76 -8.73 -19.88
C GLN A 309 6.63 -9.98 -19.88
N GLY A 310 7.94 -9.81 -20.05
CA GLY A 310 8.86 -10.93 -20.19
C GLY A 310 8.52 -11.77 -21.43
N GLN A 311 8.07 -13.01 -21.22
CA GLN A 311 7.62 -13.93 -22.28
C GLN A 311 6.13 -13.81 -22.59
N GLN A 312 5.35 -13.17 -21.72
CA GLN A 312 3.94 -12.93 -21.98
C GLN A 312 3.78 -11.83 -23.03
N GLN A 313 2.98 -12.11 -24.06
CA GLN A 313 2.65 -11.25 -25.18
C GLN A 313 1.13 -11.23 -25.32
N PHE A 314 0.55 -10.04 -25.41
CA PHE A 314 -0.87 -9.86 -25.69
C PHE A 314 -1.04 -8.78 -26.74
N GLU A 315 -1.95 -8.96 -27.69
CA GLU A 315 -2.24 -7.97 -28.74
C GLU A 315 -3.70 -8.01 -29.13
N ILE A 316 -4.30 -6.82 -29.17
CA ILE A 316 -5.58 -6.52 -29.80
C ILE A 316 -5.24 -5.93 -31.16
N HIS A 317 -5.72 -6.54 -32.23
CA HIS A 317 -5.48 -6.06 -33.59
C HIS A 317 -6.81 -5.84 -34.29
N VAL A 318 -6.94 -4.66 -34.89
CA VAL A 318 -8.10 -4.22 -35.67
C VAL A 318 -7.63 -4.04 -37.11
N GLU A 319 -8.22 -4.80 -38.01
CA GLU A 319 -7.83 -4.87 -39.42
C GLU A 319 -9.05 -4.59 -40.31
N ASP A 320 -8.83 -4.08 -41.53
CA ASP A 320 -9.90 -4.03 -42.52
C ASP A 320 -10.40 -5.45 -42.88
N GLY A 321 -11.72 -5.59 -43.04
CA GLY A 321 -12.33 -6.80 -43.59
C GLY A 321 -12.37 -6.83 -45.13
N GLY A 322 -11.66 -5.91 -45.80
CA GLY A 322 -11.70 -5.69 -47.25
C GLY A 322 -11.78 -4.20 -47.66
N ASP A 323 -12.95 -3.57 -47.49
CA ASP A 323 -13.17 -2.13 -47.73
C ASP A 323 -13.66 -1.50 -46.42
N THR A 324 -12.90 -0.58 -45.82
CA THR A 324 -13.30 0.10 -44.56
C THR A 324 -14.04 1.41 -44.85
N THR A 325 -15.25 1.26 -45.38
CA THR A 325 -16.20 2.35 -45.60
C THR A 325 -17.41 2.22 -44.66
N CYS A 326 -18.29 3.22 -44.66
CA CYS A 326 -19.42 3.28 -43.74
C CYS A 326 -20.30 2.03 -43.73
N GLY A 327 -20.50 1.44 -42.56
CA GLY A 327 -21.35 0.28 -42.34
C GLY A 327 -20.73 -1.06 -42.75
N GLU A 328 -19.48 -1.07 -43.21
CA GLU A 328 -18.74 -2.30 -43.48
C GLU A 328 -18.14 -2.87 -42.20
N ASN A 329 -18.04 -4.20 -42.16
CA ASN A 329 -17.48 -4.91 -41.03
C ASN A 329 -15.96 -4.67 -40.91
N VAL A 330 -15.50 -4.72 -39.67
CA VAL A 330 -14.08 -4.58 -39.31
C VAL A 330 -13.65 -5.85 -38.57
N ASP A 331 -12.50 -6.38 -38.93
CA ASP A 331 -11.96 -7.60 -38.33
C ASP A 331 -11.33 -7.27 -36.97
N LEU A 332 -11.64 -8.08 -35.95
CA LEU A 332 -11.03 -8.03 -34.63
C LEU A 332 -10.28 -9.31 -34.34
N TYR A 333 -9.02 -9.19 -33.91
CA TYR A 333 -8.18 -10.28 -33.45
C TYR A 333 -7.70 -10.05 -32.03
N LEU A 334 -7.70 -11.11 -31.22
CA LEU A 334 -6.93 -11.17 -29.98
C LEU A 334 -5.85 -12.24 -30.07
N TYR A 335 -4.64 -11.87 -29.69
CA TYR A 335 -3.48 -12.74 -29.61
C TYR A 335 -2.96 -12.78 -28.18
N TYR A 336 -2.67 -13.98 -27.66
CA TYR A 336 -1.97 -14.16 -26.39
C TYR A 336 -0.92 -15.27 -26.50
N SER A 337 0.21 -15.12 -25.82
CA SER A 337 1.23 -16.15 -25.65
C SER A 337 1.97 -15.92 -24.35
N ASP A 338 2.30 -16.99 -23.63
CA ASP A 338 3.09 -16.97 -22.38
C ASP A 338 4.54 -17.47 -22.58
N ASP A 339 4.87 -17.95 -23.79
CA ASP A 339 6.15 -18.58 -24.14
C ASP A 339 6.98 -17.77 -25.16
N GLY A 340 6.71 -16.47 -25.27
CA GLY A 340 7.41 -15.58 -26.20
C GLY A 340 6.98 -15.75 -27.66
N GLY A 341 5.89 -16.50 -27.89
CA GLY A 341 5.27 -16.71 -29.18
C GLY A 341 5.62 -18.03 -29.86
N ASP A 342 6.22 -18.99 -29.16
CA ASP A 342 6.41 -20.34 -29.71
C ASP A 342 5.04 -21.01 -29.95
N THR A 343 4.13 -20.83 -28.99
CA THR A 343 2.71 -21.13 -29.10
C THR A 343 1.85 -19.88 -28.85
N HIS A 344 0.57 -19.92 -29.22
CA HIS A 344 -0.35 -18.83 -28.95
C HIS A 344 -1.81 -19.26 -28.83
N HIS A 345 -2.56 -18.47 -28.09
CA HIS A 345 -4.00 -18.37 -28.19
C HIS A 345 -4.34 -17.31 -29.24
N GLY A 346 -5.28 -17.63 -30.13
CA GLY A 346 -5.72 -16.72 -31.18
C GLY A 346 -7.23 -16.72 -31.27
N TRP A 347 -7.81 -15.53 -31.34
CA TRP A 347 -9.25 -15.33 -31.39
C TRP A 347 -9.61 -14.36 -32.50
N TYR A 348 -10.69 -14.64 -33.23
CA TYR A 348 -11.12 -13.86 -34.38
C TYR A 348 -12.63 -13.61 -34.42
N SER A 349 -13.04 -12.42 -34.86
CA SER A 349 -14.41 -12.07 -35.27
C SER A 349 -14.37 -11.09 -36.45
N ASP A 350 -15.25 -11.30 -37.42
CA ASP A 350 -15.42 -10.52 -38.66
C ASP A 350 -16.78 -9.81 -38.74
N ASP A 351 -17.56 -9.87 -37.66
CA ASP A 351 -18.94 -9.39 -37.61
C ASP A 351 -19.29 -8.63 -36.33
N TYR A 352 -18.35 -8.49 -35.40
CA TYR A 352 -18.55 -7.75 -34.17
C TYR A 352 -18.39 -6.24 -34.34
N LEU A 353 -17.33 -5.81 -35.04
CA LEU A 353 -17.04 -4.39 -35.26
C LEU A 353 -17.59 -3.93 -36.60
N THR A 354 -18.00 -2.66 -36.66
CA THR A 354 -18.49 -2.01 -37.88
C THR A 354 -17.94 -0.60 -37.92
N ALA A 355 -17.56 -0.13 -39.11
CA ALA A 355 -17.17 1.26 -39.29
C ALA A 355 -18.42 2.16 -39.28
N GLU A 356 -18.43 3.15 -38.40
CA GLU A 356 -19.54 4.09 -38.25
C GLU A 356 -19.19 5.44 -38.89
N CYS A 357 -20.23 6.19 -39.29
CA CYS A 357 -20.02 7.56 -39.76
C CYS A 357 -21.09 8.52 -39.28
N GLY A 358 -20.70 9.78 -39.22
CA GLY A 358 -21.56 10.88 -38.82
C GLY A 358 -20.78 12.18 -38.70
N GLU A 359 -21.42 13.18 -38.11
CA GLU A 359 -20.87 14.53 -37.97
C GLU A 359 -20.40 14.75 -36.53
N ILE A 360 -19.10 14.58 -36.30
CA ILE A 360 -18.44 14.69 -34.99
C ILE A 360 -18.10 16.15 -34.68
N ASN A 361 -17.68 16.94 -35.68
CA ASN A 361 -17.18 18.31 -35.45
C ASN A 361 -18.23 19.41 -35.69
N GLY A 362 -19.44 19.04 -36.12
CA GLY A 362 -20.56 19.95 -36.37
C GLY A 362 -20.37 20.91 -37.56
N LYS A 363 -19.35 20.67 -38.41
CA LYS A 363 -19.19 21.33 -39.68
C LYS A 363 -19.65 20.37 -40.78
N PRO A 364 -20.64 20.74 -41.60
CA PRO A 364 -20.98 19.95 -42.77
C PRO A 364 -19.81 20.06 -43.77
N ALA A 365 -18.96 19.04 -43.85
CA ALA A 365 -17.83 19.02 -44.77
C ALA A 365 -17.86 17.74 -45.62
N ASP A 366 -18.33 17.85 -46.86
CA ASP A 366 -18.07 16.94 -48.00
C ASP A 366 -18.17 15.40 -47.80
N GLY A 367 -18.79 14.90 -46.72
CA GLY A 367 -19.00 13.48 -46.42
C GLY A 367 -19.20 13.24 -44.93
N ASP A 368 -19.76 12.10 -44.54
CA ASP A 368 -19.83 11.70 -43.12
C ASP A 368 -18.43 11.27 -42.66
N GLU A 369 -17.99 11.70 -41.47
CA GLU A 369 -16.68 11.38 -40.89
C GLU A 369 -16.71 9.97 -40.31
N ILE A 370 -15.67 9.16 -40.53
CA ILE A 370 -15.66 7.73 -40.17
C ILE A 370 -14.90 7.43 -38.87
N TRP A 371 -15.35 6.45 -38.10
CA TRP A 371 -14.64 5.90 -36.94
C TRP A 371 -15.00 4.43 -36.70
N VAL A 372 -14.24 3.76 -35.84
CA VAL A 372 -14.56 2.41 -35.33
C VAL A 372 -14.58 2.48 -33.82
N ASP A 373 -15.73 2.18 -33.20
CA ASP A 373 -15.84 2.01 -31.75
C ASP A 373 -15.58 0.54 -31.40
N VAL A 374 -14.56 0.32 -30.60
CA VAL A 374 -14.12 -1.00 -30.13
C VAL A 374 -14.44 -1.12 -28.66
N ASP A 375 -15.46 -1.89 -28.31
CA ASP A 375 -15.75 -2.28 -26.92
C ASP A 375 -15.26 -3.71 -26.70
N LEU A 376 -14.27 -3.90 -25.84
CA LEU A 376 -13.68 -5.21 -25.51
C LEU A 376 -14.27 -5.83 -24.24
N THR A 377 -15.19 -5.12 -23.61
CA THR A 377 -15.92 -5.55 -22.42
C THR A 377 -17.44 -5.34 -22.57
N PRO A 378 -18.06 -5.67 -23.72
CA PRO A 378 -19.49 -5.50 -23.88
C PRO A 378 -20.24 -6.37 -22.86
N PRO A 379 -21.54 -6.13 -22.61
CA PRO A 379 -22.30 -6.95 -21.67
C PRO A 379 -22.17 -8.45 -21.99
N ASN A 380 -21.77 -9.27 -21.01
CA ASN A 380 -21.45 -10.69 -21.24
C ASN A 380 -22.52 -11.43 -22.06
N GLY A 381 -22.07 -12.21 -23.04
CA GLY A 381 -22.90 -12.99 -23.97
C GLY A 381 -23.40 -12.19 -25.17
N THR A 382 -22.93 -10.96 -25.38
CA THR A 382 -23.30 -10.13 -26.53
C THR A 382 -22.28 -10.13 -27.66
N ALA A 383 -21.03 -10.53 -27.39
CA ALA A 383 -19.96 -10.62 -28.38
C ALA A 383 -19.21 -11.94 -28.22
N SER A 384 -18.98 -12.63 -29.34
CA SER A 384 -18.31 -13.93 -29.38
C SER A 384 -17.13 -13.88 -30.33
N MET A 385 -16.05 -14.54 -29.97
CA MET A 385 -14.88 -14.73 -30.83
C MET A 385 -14.60 -16.21 -31.03
N ASN A 386 -14.07 -16.57 -32.20
CA ASN A 386 -13.75 -17.95 -32.55
C ASN A 386 -12.26 -18.23 -32.35
N TYR A 387 -11.93 -19.35 -31.71
CA TYR A 387 -10.56 -19.78 -31.47
C TYR A 387 -9.91 -20.19 -32.78
N GLU A 388 -8.95 -19.43 -33.30
CA GLU A 388 -8.31 -19.71 -34.59
C GLU A 388 -6.86 -19.23 -34.62
N LYS A 389 -6.12 -19.69 -35.63
CA LYS A 389 -4.78 -19.16 -35.87
C LYS A 389 -4.91 -17.74 -36.40
N VAL A 390 -4.53 -16.74 -35.59
CA VAL A 390 -4.51 -15.34 -36.05
C VAL A 390 -3.52 -15.19 -37.22
N LYS A 391 -3.76 -14.23 -38.13
CA LYS A 391 -3.01 -14.09 -39.37
C LYS A 391 -1.56 -13.69 -39.13
N ASN A 392 -0.67 -14.06 -40.06
CA ASN A 392 0.76 -13.74 -39.98
C ASN A 392 1.06 -12.23 -40.02
N GLU A 393 0.07 -11.40 -40.32
CA GLU A 393 0.20 -9.98 -40.62
C GLU A 393 -0.13 -9.05 -39.44
N MET A 394 -0.58 -9.57 -38.28
CA MET A 394 -0.78 -8.83 -37.00
C MET A 394 0.27 -7.75 -36.80
N THR A 395 -0.11 -6.53 -36.46
CA THR A 395 0.79 -5.37 -36.56
C THR A 395 2.12 -5.57 -35.81
N HIS A 396 2.06 -6.03 -34.57
CA HIS A 396 3.20 -6.20 -33.68
C HIS A 396 3.69 -7.67 -33.57
N PHE A 397 2.88 -8.58 -33.03
CA PHE A 397 3.28 -9.98 -32.81
C PHE A 397 2.89 -10.87 -33.99
N LYS A 398 3.71 -10.85 -35.04
CA LYS A 398 3.55 -11.71 -36.23
C LYS A 398 3.37 -13.19 -35.83
N SER A 399 2.20 -13.77 -36.10
CA SER A 399 1.91 -15.20 -35.83
C SER A 399 2.41 -16.16 -36.92
N GLY A 400 2.98 -15.58 -37.99
CA GLY A 400 3.86 -16.15 -39.02
C GLY A 400 4.13 -17.66 -38.93
N SER A 401 5.03 -17.90 -37.99
CA SER A 401 5.68 -19.16 -37.68
C SER A 401 5.22 -19.75 -36.36
N LYS A 402 4.28 -19.10 -35.67
CA LYS A 402 3.81 -19.46 -34.32
C LYS A 402 2.77 -20.58 -34.41
N THR A 403 2.77 -21.46 -33.41
CA THR A 403 1.87 -22.62 -33.35
C THR A 403 0.60 -22.24 -32.59
N LEU A 404 -0.59 -22.49 -33.14
CA LEU A 404 -1.83 -22.35 -32.37
C LEU A 404 -1.82 -23.42 -31.27
N ALA A 405 -2.03 -23.03 -30.02
CA ALA A 405 -2.01 -23.96 -28.90
C ALA A 405 -3.13 -24.99 -29.04
N GLY A 406 -2.81 -26.27 -28.82
CA GLY A 406 -3.79 -27.36 -28.90
C GLY A 406 -4.43 -27.69 -27.55
N ASP A 407 -3.93 -27.07 -26.50
CA ASP A 407 -4.26 -27.25 -25.09
C ASP A 407 -4.69 -25.95 -24.41
N ALA A 408 -4.96 -24.90 -25.20
CA ALA A 408 -5.51 -23.64 -24.70
C ALA A 408 -6.74 -23.95 -23.85
N ASN A 409 -6.65 -23.66 -22.55
CA ASN A 409 -7.72 -23.83 -21.60
C ASN A 409 -7.58 -22.75 -20.53
N PHE A 410 -8.69 -22.40 -19.88
CA PHE A 410 -8.72 -21.39 -18.83
C PHE A 410 -8.88 -22.10 -17.48
N ASP A 411 -7.75 -22.44 -16.85
CA ASP A 411 -7.70 -23.05 -15.52
C ASP A 411 -6.83 -22.26 -14.52
N ASP A 412 -6.25 -21.15 -14.95
CA ASP A 412 -5.32 -20.32 -14.19
C ASP A 412 -6.01 -19.45 -13.13
N HIS A 413 -7.30 -19.12 -13.31
CA HIS A 413 -8.04 -18.31 -12.34
C HIS A 413 -9.28 -19.02 -11.77
N PRO A 414 -9.60 -18.84 -10.47
CA PRO A 414 -10.81 -19.43 -9.86
C PRO A 414 -12.13 -19.03 -10.54
N SER A 415 -12.16 -17.86 -11.18
CA SER A 415 -13.28 -17.35 -11.99
C SER A 415 -13.54 -18.15 -13.26
N ASP A 416 -12.60 -18.98 -13.70
CA ASP A 416 -12.64 -19.66 -15.00
C ASP A 416 -13.46 -20.96 -14.93
N SER A 417 -13.80 -21.41 -13.72
CA SER A 417 -14.48 -22.69 -13.48
C SER A 417 -15.85 -22.86 -14.16
N SER A 418 -16.45 -21.79 -14.71
CA SER A 418 -17.67 -21.85 -15.52
C SER A 418 -17.46 -21.76 -17.03
N HIS A 419 -16.25 -21.47 -17.50
CA HIS A 419 -15.88 -21.30 -18.91
C HIS A 419 -14.98 -22.45 -19.36
N GLY A 420 -15.63 -23.56 -19.72
CA GLY A 420 -15.04 -24.71 -20.44
C GLY A 420 -13.67 -25.23 -19.95
N PRO A 421 -13.59 -26.21 -19.03
CA PRO A 421 -12.32 -26.82 -18.62
C PRO A 421 -11.73 -27.79 -19.68
N TYR A 422 -12.03 -27.56 -20.95
CA TYR A 422 -11.63 -28.40 -22.07
C TYR A 422 -10.76 -27.59 -23.03
N PRO A 423 -9.76 -28.20 -23.65
CA PRO A 423 -8.91 -27.50 -24.61
C PRO A 423 -9.73 -27.00 -25.79
N TYR A 424 -9.57 -25.73 -26.16
CA TYR A 424 -10.22 -25.14 -27.33
C TYR A 424 -9.68 -25.77 -28.61
N SER A 425 -10.61 -26.08 -29.52
CA SER A 425 -10.34 -26.49 -30.89
C SER A 425 -10.61 -25.33 -31.85
N THR A 426 -10.01 -25.38 -33.04
CA THR A 426 -10.23 -24.35 -34.06
C THR A 426 -11.73 -24.19 -34.38
N GLY A 427 -12.23 -22.96 -34.29
CA GLY A 427 -13.62 -22.57 -34.50
C GLY A 427 -14.51 -22.64 -33.25
N ASP A 428 -13.96 -23.04 -32.09
CA ASP A 428 -14.72 -23.01 -30.84
C ASP A 428 -14.95 -21.55 -30.39
N PRO A 429 -16.18 -21.17 -30.00
CA PRO A 429 -16.49 -19.81 -29.59
C PRO A 429 -16.19 -19.55 -28.11
N GLU A 430 -15.84 -18.31 -27.77
CA GLU A 430 -15.81 -17.80 -26.40
C GLU A 430 -16.26 -16.33 -26.34
N ASP A 431 -16.74 -15.91 -25.17
CA ASP A 431 -17.18 -14.54 -24.90
C ASP A 431 -16.01 -13.54 -24.92
N LEU A 432 -16.13 -12.47 -25.71
CA LEU A 432 -15.07 -11.44 -25.84
C LEU A 432 -14.71 -10.81 -24.49
N THR A 433 -15.72 -10.49 -23.67
CA THR A 433 -15.49 -9.88 -22.36
C THR A 433 -14.72 -10.81 -21.43
N PHE A 434 -15.04 -12.11 -21.44
CA PHE A 434 -14.26 -13.11 -20.73
C PHE A 434 -12.80 -13.13 -21.21
N LEU A 435 -12.55 -13.25 -22.52
CA LEU A 435 -11.20 -13.32 -23.09
C LEU A 435 -10.34 -12.12 -22.72
N THR A 436 -10.88 -10.91 -22.90
CA THR A 436 -10.18 -9.67 -22.57
C THR A 436 -9.84 -9.61 -21.09
N ARG A 437 -10.81 -9.90 -20.20
CA ARG A 437 -10.59 -9.88 -18.74
C ARG A 437 -9.57 -10.92 -18.30
N HIS A 438 -9.60 -12.11 -18.92
CA HIS A 438 -8.68 -13.19 -18.63
C HIS A 438 -7.24 -12.82 -19.04
N TYR A 439 -7.02 -12.39 -20.28
CA TYR A 439 -5.66 -12.05 -20.72
C TYR A 439 -5.10 -10.79 -20.04
N PHE A 440 -5.94 -9.83 -19.65
CA PHE A 440 -5.52 -8.71 -18.81
C PHE A 440 -5.07 -9.17 -17.41
N ALA A 441 -5.74 -10.18 -16.85
CA ALA A 441 -5.34 -10.77 -15.57
C ALA A 441 -4.01 -11.53 -15.68
N GLU A 442 -3.79 -12.24 -16.79
CA GLU A 442 -2.55 -12.95 -17.11
C GLU A 442 -1.35 -12.02 -17.28
N VAL A 443 -1.49 -10.93 -18.04
CA VAL A 443 -0.40 -9.93 -18.22
C VAL A 443 -0.28 -8.96 -17.03
N GLY A 444 -1.26 -8.96 -16.13
CA GLY A 444 -1.31 -8.16 -14.92
C GLY A 444 -0.23 -8.53 -13.89
N PRO A 445 -0.16 -7.81 -12.75
CA PRO A 445 -1.04 -6.73 -12.31
C PRO A 445 -0.63 -5.34 -12.82
N GLY A 446 0.38 -5.24 -13.70
CA GLY A 446 0.75 -3.98 -14.34
C GLY A 446 1.57 -4.18 -15.62
N PHE A 447 1.20 -3.44 -16.66
CA PHE A 447 1.76 -3.54 -18.01
C PHE A 447 1.44 -2.26 -18.79
N ASP A 448 2.15 -2.04 -19.90
CA ASP A 448 1.83 -0.97 -20.84
C ASP A 448 1.08 -1.55 -22.05
N LEU A 449 0.00 -0.88 -22.47
CA LEU A 449 -0.70 -1.14 -23.73
C LEU A 449 -0.18 -0.13 -24.76
N ILE A 450 0.69 -0.60 -25.65
CA ILE A 450 1.46 0.19 -26.60
C ILE A 450 0.78 0.14 -27.97
N VAL A 451 0.71 1.30 -28.63
CA VAL A 451 0.16 1.43 -29.97
C VAL A 451 1.16 0.96 -31.02
N ALA A 452 0.69 0.22 -32.01
CA ALA A 452 1.43 -0.14 -33.21
C ALA A 452 0.53 0.01 -34.45
N ASP A 453 1.13 0.52 -35.54
CA ASP A 453 0.44 0.76 -36.80
C ASP A 453 1.00 -0.12 -37.92
N GLY A 454 0.09 -0.58 -38.78
CA GLY A 454 0.39 -1.22 -40.03
C GLY A 454 1.09 -0.29 -41.01
N ASN A 455 1.63 -0.86 -42.08
CA ASN A 455 2.26 -0.05 -43.11
C ASN A 455 1.24 0.87 -43.79
N ASN A 456 1.44 2.19 -43.66
CA ASN A 456 0.52 3.22 -44.19
C ASN A 456 -0.91 3.08 -43.63
N ALA A 457 -1.07 2.70 -42.36
CA ALA A 457 -2.40 2.44 -41.81
C ALA A 457 -3.33 3.67 -41.84
N GLY A 458 -2.74 4.87 -41.85
CA GLY A 458 -3.48 6.12 -41.96
C GLY A 458 -4.40 6.33 -40.76
N ILE A 459 -3.95 5.93 -39.56
CA ILE A 459 -4.67 6.10 -38.30
C ILE A 459 -4.26 7.43 -37.66
N GLY A 460 -5.22 8.05 -36.98
CA GLY A 460 -5.04 9.31 -36.27
C GLY A 460 -5.22 9.10 -34.78
N GLU A 461 -4.16 8.74 -34.07
CA GLU A 461 -4.21 8.53 -32.62
C GLU A 461 -4.56 9.83 -31.89
N SER A 462 -4.10 10.97 -32.42
CA SER A 462 -4.52 12.29 -31.91
C SER A 462 -6.01 12.60 -32.06
N GLY A 463 -6.73 11.90 -32.95
CA GLY A 463 -8.19 11.97 -33.09
C GLY A 463 -8.92 10.85 -32.36
N SER A 464 -8.19 9.88 -31.82
CA SER A 464 -8.66 8.65 -31.18
C SER A 464 -8.58 8.77 -29.66
N SER A 465 -9.42 8.04 -28.95
CA SER A 465 -9.50 8.08 -27.48
C SER A 465 -10.12 6.79 -26.97
N GLY A 466 -10.00 6.51 -25.68
CA GLY A 466 -10.70 5.39 -25.08
C GLY A 466 -11.01 5.57 -23.61
N TYR A 467 -11.55 4.53 -23.01
CA TYR A 467 -11.91 4.43 -21.62
C TYR A 467 -11.45 3.08 -21.08
N ILE A 468 -10.84 3.08 -19.90
CA ILE A 468 -10.46 1.84 -19.20
C ILE A 468 -10.81 1.92 -17.72
N TYR A 469 -11.50 0.91 -17.20
CA TYR A 469 -11.77 0.80 -15.77
C TYR A 469 -11.51 -0.63 -15.28
N TYR A 470 -10.72 -0.75 -14.21
CA TYR A 470 -10.44 -2.00 -13.53
C TYR A 470 -10.40 -1.79 -12.03
N ASP A 471 -10.71 -2.84 -11.27
CA ASP A 471 -10.55 -2.83 -9.83
C ASP A 471 -9.05 -2.91 -9.48
N GLY A 472 -8.59 -1.97 -8.65
CA GLY A 472 -7.23 -1.98 -8.13
C GLY A 472 -7.10 -2.91 -6.92
N SER A 473 -5.97 -3.61 -6.83
CA SER A 473 -5.58 -4.34 -5.63
C SER A 473 -5.53 -3.40 -4.41
N GLY A 474 -5.61 -3.95 -3.19
CA GLY A 474 -5.49 -3.15 -1.95
C GLY A 474 -4.17 -2.38 -1.78
N LYS A 475 -3.22 -2.55 -2.71
CA LYS A 475 -1.97 -1.77 -2.77
C LYS A 475 -2.17 -0.41 -3.42
N VAL A 476 -3.28 -0.20 -4.11
CA VAL A 476 -3.50 0.95 -5.00
C VAL A 476 -3.92 2.19 -4.23
N VAL A 477 -3.39 3.37 -4.56
CA VAL A 477 -3.86 4.67 -4.09
C VAL A 477 -4.37 5.49 -5.28
N THR A 478 -5.69 5.66 -5.33
CA THR A 478 -6.41 6.51 -6.28
C THR A 478 -6.61 7.91 -5.71
N TYR A 479 -6.97 8.01 -4.42
CA TYR A 479 -7.24 9.28 -3.76
C TYR A 479 -6.27 9.46 -2.60
N LEU A 480 -5.52 10.55 -2.63
CA LEU A 480 -4.57 10.93 -1.60
C LEU A 480 -5.06 12.19 -0.90
N HIS A 481 -5.15 12.14 0.42
CA HIS A 481 -5.50 13.25 1.29
C HIS A 481 -4.46 13.38 2.39
N ILE A 482 -3.46 14.22 2.18
CA ILE A 482 -2.42 14.50 3.17
C ILE A 482 -2.60 15.93 3.67
N THR A 483 -2.70 16.10 4.98
CA THR A 483 -2.72 17.40 5.64
C THR A 483 -1.64 17.46 6.71
N LYS A 484 -0.93 18.57 6.81
CA LYS A 484 0.12 18.79 7.80
C LYS A 484 -0.42 19.62 8.97
N HIS A 485 -0.30 19.09 10.17
CA HIS A 485 -0.77 19.72 11.41
C HIS A 485 0.41 19.95 12.35
N ASN A 486 0.76 21.21 12.63
CA ASN A 486 1.78 21.55 13.62
C ASN A 486 1.12 21.75 14.99
N VAL A 487 1.64 21.07 16.00
CA VAL A 487 1.25 21.20 17.40
C VAL A 487 2.45 21.67 18.20
N THR A 488 2.35 22.84 18.81
CA THR A 488 3.37 23.32 19.76
C THR A 488 3.03 22.81 21.16
N ALA A 489 3.87 21.94 21.69
CA ALA A 489 3.75 21.38 23.03
C ALA A 489 4.80 21.97 23.97
N SER A 490 4.41 22.18 25.24
CA SER A 490 5.34 22.44 26.32
C SER A 490 5.06 21.56 27.52
N VAL A 491 6.13 21.04 28.11
CA VAL A 491 6.11 20.21 29.32
C VAL A 491 6.59 21.10 30.47
N ASN A 492 5.75 21.27 31.49
CA ASN A 492 6.00 22.17 32.64
C ASN A 492 5.88 21.45 33.97
#